data_AF-A0A7J9ZPF3-F1
#
_entry.id   AF-A0A7J9ZPF3-F1
#
_cell.length_a   1.000
_cell.length_b   1.000
_cell.length_c   1.000
_cell.angle_alpha   90.00
_cell.angle_beta   90.00
_cell.angle_gamma   90.00
#
_symmetry.space_group_name_H-M   'P 1'
#
loop_
_entity.id
_entity.type
_entity.pdbx_description
1 polymer ?
#
loop_
_entity_poly.entity_id
_entity_poly.type
_entity_poly.pdbx_seq_one_letter_code
_entity_poly.pdbx_strand_id
1 'polypeptide(L)'
;MARRRRELIAELAAERRDAGLSQTEVAARMGTSQSAVARLEAGDGDLRMSTLERYAAALGRPIHWRLAASASDGRDGPEEPGDAGAEWTDHRRGRRRGEA
;
A
#
# COMPACT_ATOMS: atom_id res chain seq x y z
N MET A 1 -1.60 14.88 3.48
CA MET A 1 -2.84 14.14 3.13
C MET A 1 -3.75 14.90 2.15
N ALA A 2 -4.06 16.18 2.39
CA ALA A 2 -4.95 16.97 1.51
C ALA A 2 -4.51 17.02 0.02
N ARG A 3 -3.20 17.07 -0.26
CA ARG A 3 -2.67 17.08 -1.63
C ARG A 3 -3.00 15.79 -2.39
N ARG A 4 -2.67 14.61 -1.83
CA ARG A 4 -2.93 13.31 -2.45
C ARG A 4 -4.44 13.08 -2.71
N ARG A 5 -5.29 13.56 -1.81
CA ARG A 5 -6.75 13.56 -2.03
C ARG A 5 -7.16 14.42 -3.23
N ARG A 6 -6.66 15.65 -3.32
CA ARG A 6 -6.96 16.54 -4.45
C ARG A 6 -6.47 15.97 -5.78
N GLU A 7 -5.29 15.36 -5.78
CA GLU A 7 -4.74 14.65 -6.96
C GLU A 7 -5.69 13.53 -7.41
N LEU A 8 -6.16 12.68 -6.49
CA LEU A 8 -7.11 11.61 -6.80
C LEU A 8 -8.45 12.13 -7.34
N ILE A 9 -8.96 13.23 -6.78
CA ILE A 9 -10.21 13.86 -7.27
C ILE A 9 -10.00 14.41 -8.69
N ALA A 10 -8.87 15.06 -8.95
CA ALA A 10 -8.56 15.58 -10.28
C ALA A 10 -8.44 14.46 -11.31
N GLU A 11 -7.86 13.31 -10.92
CA GLU A 11 -7.79 12.10 -11.75
C GLU A 11 -9.19 11.55 -12.06
N LEU A 12 -10.05 11.39 -11.05
CA LEU A 12 -11.44 10.98 -11.26
C LEU A 12 -12.21 11.94 -12.18
N ALA A 13 -12.01 13.25 -12.00
CA ALA A 13 -12.64 14.27 -12.85
C ALA A 13 -12.11 14.26 -14.30
N ALA A 14 -10.84 13.87 -14.50
CA ALA A 14 -10.27 13.67 -15.83
C ALA A 14 -10.88 12.44 -16.49
N GLU A 15 -10.92 11.31 -15.80
CA GLU A 15 -11.50 10.07 -16.29
C GLU A 15 -12.99 10.21 -16.62
N ARG A 16 -13.74 10.97 -15.82
CA ARG A 16 -15.11 11.34 -16.16
C ARG A 16 -15.19 12.02 -17.53
N ARG A 17 -14.31 13.00 -17.78
CA ARG A 17 -14.27 13.76 -19.04
C ARG A 17 -13.86 12.86 -20.21
N ASP A 18 -12.88 11.99 -20.01
CA ASP A 18 -12.40 11.06 -21.03
C ASP A 18 -13.46 10.01 -21.40
N ALA A 19 -14.28 9.61 -20.42
CA ALA A 19 -15.48 8.78 -20.64
C ALA A 19 -16.66 9.55 -21.28
N GLY A 20 -16.53 10.86 -21.55
CA GLY A 20 -17.57 11.68 -22.15
C GLY A 20 -18.77 11.96 -21.23
N LEU A 21 -18.62 11.76 -19.92
CA LEU A 21 -19.72 11.90 -18.97
C LEU A 21 -19.80 13.32 -18.40
N SER A 22 -21.00 13.86 -18.30
CA SER A 22 -21.27 15.09 -17.55
C SER A 22 -21.27 14.84 -16.03
N GLN A 23 -21.12 15.93 -15.26
CA GLN A 23 -21.25 15.86 -13.80
C GLN A 23 -22.66 15.40 -13.39
N THR A 24 -23.70 15.74 -14.16
CA THR A 24 -25.09 15.31 -13.91
C THR A 24 -25.25 13.81 -14.09
N GLU A 25 -24.66 13.22 -15.12
CA GLU A 25 -24.74 11.77 -15.36
C GLU A 25 -24.03 10.97 -14.26
N VAL A 26 -22.83 11.42 -13.85
CA VAL A 26 -22.13 10.82 -12.71
C VAL A 26 -22.93 10.99 -11.42
N ALA A 27 -23.50 12.17 -11.18
CA ALA A 27 -24.34 12.42 -10.02
C ALA A 27 -25.55 11.48 -9.96
N ALA A 28 -26.23 11.25 -11.09
CA ALA A 28 -27.34 10.32 -11.19
C ALA A 28 -26.90 8.89 -10.82
N ARG A 29 -25.77 8.42 -11.35
CA ARG A 29 -25.19 7.10 -11.00
C ARG A 29 -24.80 6.98 -9.53
N MET A 30 -24.32 8.07 -8.93
CA MET A 30 -23.95 8.13 -7.51
C MET A 30 -25.15 8.27 -6.57
N GLY A 31 -26.34 8.58 -7.09
CA GLY A 31 -27.52 8.94 -6.29
C GLY A 31 -27.34 10.27 -5.53
N THR A 32 -26.77 11.29 -6.19
CA THR A 32 -26.53 12.62 -5.59
C THR A 32 -26.84 13.75 -6.58
N SER A 33 -26.61 15.01 -6.19
CA SER A 33 -26.83 16.17 -7.06
C SER A 33 -25.61 16.53 -7.89
N GLN A 34 -25.83 17.15 -9.05
CA GLN A 34 -24.72 17.68 -9.88
C GLN A 34 -23.87 18.69 -9.08
N SER A 35 -24.49 19.54 -8.26
CA SER A 35 -23.78 20.50 -7.39
C SER A 35 -22.92 19.82 -6.33
N ALA A 36 -23.30 18.63 -5.86
CA ALA A 36 -22.47 17.84 -4.95
C ALA A 36 -21.23 17.29 -5.67
N VAL A 37 -21.39 16.80 -6.91
CA VAL A 37 -20.25 16.38 -7.75
C VAL A 37 -19.34 17.56 -8.09
N ALA A 38 -19.90 18.72 -8.44
CA ALA A 38 -19.11 19.92 -8.74
C ALA A 38 -18.26 20.39 -7.55
N ARG A 39 -18.82 20.41 -6.34
CA ARG A 39 -18.06 20.73 -5.11
C ARG A 39 -16.98 19.69 -4.81
N LEU A 40 -17.31 18.42 -5.00
CA LEU A 40 -16.36 17.32 -4.87
C LEU A 40 -15.18 17.49 -5.83
N GLU A 41 -15.43 17.78 -7.11
CA GLU A 41 -14.37 18.04 -8.11
C GLU A 41 -13.57 19.32 -7.83
N ALA A 42 -14.20 20.34 -7.24
CA ALA A 42 -13.52 21.55 -6.78
C ALA A 42 -12.63 21.31 -5.54
N GLY A 43 -12.74 20.14 -4.90
CA GLY A 43 -11.99 19.79 -3.69
C GLY A 43 -12.47 20.52 -2.44
N ASP A 44 -13.73 20.96 -2.42
CA ASP A 44 -14.33 21.67 -1.30
C ASP A 44 -14.89 20.71 -0.24
N GLY A 45 -14.61 20.99 1.04
CA GLY A 45 -15.13 20.28 2.20
C GLY A 45 -14.41 18.99 2.62
N ASP A 46 -14.90 18.41 3.72
CA ASP A 46 -14.44 17.13 4.25
C ASP A 46 -15.10 15.96 3.50
N LEU A 47 -14.35 15.35 2.59
CA LEU A 47 -14.81 14.21 1.82
C LEU A 47 -14.70 12.90 2.60
N ARG A 48 -15.71 12.05 2.45
CA ARG A 48 -15.69 10.70 3.00
C ARG A 48 -15.06 9.74 1.98
N MET A 49 -14.41 8.68 2.46
CA MET A 49 -13.91 7.61 1.58
C MET A 49 -15.03 7.02 0.72
N SER A 50 -16.21 6.79 1.32
CA SER A 50 -17.40 6.30 0.62
C SER A 50 -17.89 7.21 -0.52
N THR A 51 -17.57 8.51 -0.48
CA THR A 51 -17.88 9.43 -1.58
C THR A 51 -16.94 9.20 -2.75
N LEU A 52 -15.64 9.02 -2.49
CA LEU A 52 -14.65 8.71 -3.53
C LEU A 52 -14.93 7.35 -4.18
N GLU A 53 -15.25 6.34 -3.36
CA GLU A 53 -15.60 5.00 -3.85
C GLU A 53 -16.84 5.03 -4.74
N ARG A 54 -17.90 5.75 -4.36
CA ARG A 54 -19.10 5.89 -5.20
C ARG A 54 -18.83 6.63 -6.50
N TYR A 55 -18.00 7.67 -6.48
CA TYR A 55 -17.60 8.35 -7.72
C TYR A 55 -16.90 7.34 -8.62
N ALA A 56 -15.85 6.70 -8.13
CA ALA A 56 -15.04 5.78 -8.92
C ALA A 56 -15.88 4.61 -9.46
N ALA A 57 -16.81 4.07 -8.65
CA ALA A 57 -17.78 3.07 -9.09
C ALA A 57 -18.73 3.59 -10.18
N ALA A 58 -19.19 4.85 -10.12
CA ALA A 58 -20.01 5.47 -11.16
C ALA A 58 -19.27 5.64 -12.51
N LEU A 59 -17.94 5.62 -12.48
CA LEU A 59 -17.07 5.55 -13.67
C LEU A 59 -16.72 4.12 -14.09
N GLY A 60 -17.15 3.09 -13.34
CA GLY A 60 -16.77 1.71 -13.60
C GLY A 60 -15.33 1.35 -13.18
N ARG A 61 -14.71 2.16 -12.31
CA ARG A 61 -13.32 1.98 -11.85
C ARG A 61 -13.26 1.94 -10.32
N PRO A 62 -13.56 0.81 -9.66
CA PRO A 62 -13.59 0.75 -8.20
C PRO A 62 -12.21 1.01 -7.58
N ILE A 63 -12.19 1.71 -6.43
CA ILE A 63 -10.96 1.96 -5.66
C ILE A 63 -10.72 0.80 -4.71
N HIS A 64 -9.47 0.34 -4.64
CA HIS A 64 -9.00 -0.61 -3.62
C HIS A 64 -7.97 0.05 -2.71
N TRP A 65 -8.21 0.01 -1.41
CA TRP A 65 -7.31 0.55 -0.41
C TRP A 65 -6.30 -0.51 0.03
N ARG A 66 -5.03 -0.12 0.11
CA ARG A 66 -3.97 -0.94 0.68
C ARG A 66 -3.25 -0.15 1.77
N LEU A 67 -3.06 -0.78 2.92
CA LEU A 67 -2.21 -0.24 3.98
C LEU A 67 -0.74 -0.44 3.56
N ALA A 68 0.05 0.62 3.62
CA ALA A 68 1.49 0.49 3.42
C ALA A 68 2.11 -0.24 4.62
N ALA A 69 3.05 -1.15 4.36
CA ALA A 69 3.80 -1.81 5.43
C ALA A 69 4.50 -0.75 6.29
N SER A 70 4.38 -0.89 7.62
CA SER A 70 5.22 -0.13 8.53
C SER A 70 6.66 -0.61 8.38
N ALA A 71 7.61 0.32 8.34
CA ALA A 71 9.05 0.04 8.18
C ALA A 71 9.70 -0.75 9.36
N SER A 72 8.91 -1.46 10.17
CA SER A 72 9.36 -2.19 11.35
C SER A 72 8.85 -3.64 11.41
N ASP A 73 8.60 -4.28 10.26
CA ASP A 73 8.42 -5.74 10.21
C ASP A 73 9.78 -6.47 10.11
N GLY A 74 10.78 -5.91 10.79
CA GLY A 74 12.16 -6.41 10.87
C GLY A 74 12.36 -7.44 11.97
N ARG A 75 11.47 -8.44 12.06
CA ARG A 75 11.66 -9.62 12.93
C ARG A 75 11.23 -10.91 12.23
N ASP A 76 11.73 -11.12 11.03
CA ASP A 76 12.08 -12.45 10.53
C ASP A 76 13.47 -12.31 9.90
N GLY A 77 14.49 -12.78 10.62
CA GLY A 77 15.89 -12.63 10.24
C GLY A 77 16.32 -13.61 9.14
N PRO A 78 17.51 -13.41 8.54
CA PRO A 78 18.33 -14.53 8.16
C PRO A 78 19.07 -15.06 9.40
N GLU A 79 18.89 -16.35 9.71
CA GLU A 79 19.84 -17.12 10.51
C GLU A 79 21.26 -16.79 10.05
N GLU A 80 22.12 -16.41 10.99
CA GLU A 80 23.55 -16.35 10.68
C GLU A 80 24.02 -17.75 10.25
N PRO A 81 24.60 -17.89 9.04
CA PRO A 81 25.27 -19.11 8.68
C PRO A 81 26.48 -19.24 9.61
N GLY A 82 26.53 -20.35 10.35
CA GLY A 82 27.61 -20.64 11.30
C GLY A 82 28.97 -20.43 10.66
N ASP A 83 29.74 -19.48 11.20
CA ASP A 83 31.15 -19.38 10.90
C ASP A 83 31.98 -20.13 11.93
N ALA A 84 32.93 -20.84 11.36
CA ALA A 84 33.81 -21.79 11.96
C ALA A 84 34.72 -21.16 13.02
N GLY A 85 34.69 -21.75 14.21
CA GLY A 85 35.72 -21.60 15.23
C GLY A 85 36.06 -22.93 15.90
N ALA A 86 35.93 -24.05 15.18
CA ALA A 86 36.42 -25.34 15.65
C ALA A 86 37.94 -25.39 15.48
N GLU A 87 38.62 -24.93 16.53
CA GLU A 87 40.05 -25.01 16.77
C GLU A 87 40.51 -26.49 16.70
N TRP A 88 40.86 -26.97 15.51
CA TRP A 88 41.56 -28.24 15.31
C TRP A 88 42.99 -28.09 15.84
N THR A 89 43.18 -28.28 17.14
CA THR A 89 44.49 -28.65 17.67
C THR A 89 44.70 -30.14 17.42
N ASP A 90 45.14 -30.46 16.19
CA ASP A 90 45.85 -31.71 15.94
C ASP A 90 47.19 -31.66 16.70
N HIS A 91 47.22 -32.31 17.86
CA HIS A 91 48.44 -32.77 18.50
C HIS A 91 48.41 -34.29 18.59
N ARG A 92 48.45 -34.98 17.44
CA ARG A 92 49.05 -36.32 17.39
C ARG A 92 50.57 -36.23 17.63
N ARG A 93 50.94 -36.33 18.90
CA ARG A 93 52.07 -37.12 19.41
C ARG A 93 51.60 -37.67 20.75
N GLY A 94 51.12 -38.90 20.87
CA GLY A 94 51.86 -40.12 20.57
C GLY A 94 52.71 -40.52 21.79
N ARG A 95 52.11 -41.16 22.80
CA ARG A 95 52.55 -42.46 23.35
C ARG A 95 51.69 -42.92 24.52
N ARG A 96 51.73 -44.24 24.72
CA ARG A 96 50.75 -45.12 25.33
C ARG A 96 50.75 -45.06 26.87
N ARG A 97 49.59 -45.42 27.42
CA ARG A 97 49.38 -45.98 28.76
C ARG A 97 50.41 -47.09 29.06
N GLY A 98 50.81 -47.15 30.33
CA GLY A 98 51.88 -47.98 30.86
C GLY A 98 51.49 -49.40 31.23
N GLU A 99 52.32 -50.02 32.08
CA GLU A 99 52.01 -51.17 32.93
C GLU A 99 53.20 -51.47 33.87
N ALA A 100 52.85 -51.81 35.12
CA ALA A 100 53.57 -52.57 36.15
C ALA A 100 54.96 -52.10 36.63
#